data_AF-A0A6J4UY17-F1
#
_entry.id   AF-A0A6J4UY17-F1
#
_cell.length_a   1.000
_cell.length_b   1.000
_cell.length_c   1.000
_cell.angle_alpha   90.00
_cell.angle_beta   90.00
_cell.angle_gamma   90.00
#
_symmetry.space_group_name_H-M   'P 1'
#
loop_
_entity.id
_entity.type
_entity.pdbx_description
1 polymer ?
#
loop_
_entity_poly.entity_id
_entity_poly.type
_entity_poly.pdbx_seq_one_letter_code
_entity_poly.pdbx_strand_id
1 'polypeptide(L)'
;MGQQLYVPWGGWSGGGGDPIAAVGDHRRGNAPYESVAMAVETDQSGPLVKRRSSRLGVLLALFVVLAGRVPPPDAGAAQGAEELPLPPRQPPSGPGGAAGRFEEVVVTRSGSAPLGFWLFEPAGPVDQNRGDADNPLPLVLFLHGFTAVDPERYRLWIDHIVRRGAVVVYPDYQRATPLGDDWSTFLPNTIGAVRSALASLRSSGGGNVDLTRLAVVGHSLGGVLAIGYAAVASAARVPPADVVMAVEPGGCGGCPPLSEGQGAPLPDLARVPATTKLLVLVGDADNVVGDGAAKRIWAGTTSVPAADRDYVTVVSDHHGSPPLRADHLFPQTKGRGSTTDALDWFGAWKLLDLLIDCAYDGLDCDDALGGSIRQRTMGTWSDGTPVAELRVSDGPAASNR
;
A
#
# COMPACT_ATOMS: atom_id res chain seq x y z
N MET A 1 -57.33 -18.66 -44.80
CA MET A 1 -57.03 -17.79 -45.95
C MET A 1 -55.84 -16.90 -45.59
N GLY A 2 -54.66 -16.91 -46.19
CA GLY A 2 -53.86 -17.87 -46.96
C GLY A 2 -52.38 -17.57 -46.59
N GLN A 3 -51.56 -18.60 -46.30
CA GLN A 3 -50.49 -19.17 -47.15
C GLN A 3 -49.30 -18.22 -47.47
N GLN A 4 -48.10 -18.49 -46.90
CA GLN A 4 -46.90 -19.17 -47.47
C GLN A 4 -46.12 -18.29 -48.49
N LEU A 5 -44.78 -18.15 -48.44
CA LEU A 5 -43.68 -19.07 -48.82
C LEU A 5 -42.35 -18.37 -48.41
N TYR A 6 -41.27 -18.92 -47.84
CA TYR A 6 -40.39 -20.11 -48.06
C TYR A 6 -39.50 -20.07 -49.35
N VAL A 7 -38.27 -19.51 -49.19
CA VAL A 7 -36.87 -19.89 -49.63
C VAL A 7 -36.56 -20.27 -51.11
N PRO A 8 -35.33 -20.73 -51.48
CA PRO A 8 -33.92 -20.34 -51.22
C PRO A 8 -33.16 -20.10 -52.56
N TRP A 9 -31.82 -20.02 -52.55
CA TRP A 9 -30.81 -20.66 -53.44
C TRP A 9 -29.49 -19.88 -53.24
N GLY A 10 -28.35 -20.46 -52.81
CA GLY A 10 -27.64 -21.64 -53.35
C GLY A 10 -26.70 -21.13 -54.45
N GLY A 11 -25.36 -21.13 -54.33
CA GLY A 11 -24.44 -22.23 -54.05
C GLY A 11 -23.29 -22.09 -55.07
N TRP A 12 -22.01 -22.15 -54.67
CA TRP A 12 -21.03 -23.24 -54.92
C TRP A 12 -19.72 -22.54 -55.37
N SER A 13 -18.49 -23.03 -55.19
CA SER A 13 -17.88 -24.25 -54.64
C SER A 13 -16.37 -23.99 -54.63
N GLY A 14 -15.64 -24.33 -53.56
CA GLY A 14 -14.90 -25.59 -53.41
C GLY A 14 -13.45 -25.20 -53.10
N GLY A 15 -12.75 -25.70 -52.08
CA GLY A 15 -12.57 -27.07 -51.58
C GLY A 15 -11.05 -27.26 -51.51
N GLY A 16 -10.41 -27.94 -50.58
CA GLY A 16 -10.79 -28.75 -49.42
C GLY A 16 -9.49 -29.23 -48.76
N GLY A 17 -9.57 -29.94 -47.64
CA GLY A 17 -8.43 -30.65 -47.07
C GLY A 17 -8.44 -30.77 -45.54
N ASP A 18 -9.34 -31.61 -45.03
CA ASP A 18 -9.38 -32.12 -43.64
C ASP A 18 -8.27 -33.20 -43.40
N PRO A 19 -8.31 -34.04 -42.32
CA PRO A 19 -7.93 -33.73 -40.94
C PRO A 19 -7.09 -34.87 -40.30
N ILE A 20 -6.48 -34.71 -39.11
CA ILE A 20 -6.21 -35.87 -38.22
C ILE A 20 -6.33 -35.45 -36.73
N ALA A 21 -7.06 -36.28 -35.99
CA ALA A 21 -7.38 -36.22 -34.56
C ALA A 21 -6.26 -36.73 -33.63
N ALA A 22 -6.32 -36.39 -32.34
CA ALA A 22 -6.49 -37.36 -31.22
C ALA A 22 -6.16 -36.78 -29.82
N VAL A 23 -7.13 -37.03 -28.93
CA VAL A 23 -7.14 -37.22 -27.46
C VAL A 23 -5.80 -37.45 -26.74
N GLY A 24 -5.66 -36.87 -25.54
CA GLY A 24 -4.68 -37.28 -24.51
C GLY A 24 -4.90 -36.61 -23.14
N ASP A 25 -5.17 -37.44 -22.14
CA ASP A 25 -5.56 -37.13 -20.75
C ASP A 25 -4.36 -37.00 -19.78
N HIS A 26 -4.59 -36.34 -18.63
CA HIS A 26 -3.87 -36.27 -17.33
C HIS A 26 -2.37 -36.66 -17.19
N ARG A 27 -1.56 -35.81 -16.52
CA ARG A 27 -1.04 -36.01 -15.13
C ARG A 27 0.09 -35.03 -14.72
N ARG A 28 0.17 -34.86 -13.40
CA ARG A 28 1.09 -34.10 -12.53
C ARG A 28 2.59 -34.21 -12.85
N GLY A 29 3.34 -33.16 -12.51
CA GLY A 29 4.79 -33.22 -12.30
C GLY A 29 5.35 -31.97 -11.62
N ASN A 30 5.58 -32.04 -10.30
CA ASN A 30 6.45 -31.12 -9.55
C ASN A 30 7.91 -31.31 -10.00
N ALA A 31 8.67 -30.21 -10.14
CA ALA A 31 10.12 -30.23 -10.00
C ALA A 31 10.64 -28.86 -9.49
N PRO A 32 11.68 -28.83 -8.64
CA PRO A 32 12.07 -27.66 -7.83
C PRO A 32 13.08 -26.74 -8.53
N TYR A 33 13.12 -25.48 -8.07
CA TYR A 33 14.13 -24.50 -8.45
C TYR A 33 15.49 -24.84 -7.83
N GLU A 34 16.49 -25.14 -8.67
CA GLU A 34 17.90 -25.14 -8.30
C GLU A 34 18.50 -23.73 -8.41
N SER A 35 19.24 -23.35 -7.37
CA SER A 35 20.01 -22.13 -7.24
C SER A 35 21.29 -22.18 -8.08
N VAL A 36 21.45 -21.24 -9.03
CA VAL A 36 22.73 -21.04 -9.73
C VAL A 36 23.52 -19.94 -9.04
N ALA A 37 24.63 -20.31 -8.41
CA ALA A 37 25.67 -19.40 -7.95
C ALA A 37 26.57 -19.03 -9.14
N MET A 38 26.73 -17.73 -9.42
CA MET A 38 27.67 -17.22 -10.42
C MET A 38 28.97 -16.82 -9.73
N ALA A 39 30.06 -17.51 -10.10
CA ALA A 39 31.43 -17.18 -9.72
C ALA A 39 31.91 -15.92 -10.46
N VAL A 40 32.64 -15.05 -9.74
CA VAL A 40 33.32 -13.88 -10.27
C VAL A 40 34.76 -14.27 -10.58
N GLU A 41 35.15 -14.13 -11.85
CA GLU A 41 36.52 -14.31 -12.31
C GLU A 41 37.16 -12.92 -12.51
N THR A 42 38.30 -12.70 -11.87
CA THR A 42 39.07 -11.44 -11.93
C THR A 42 40.15 -11.54 -12.99
N ASP A 43 40.28 -10.53 -13.84
CA ASP A 43 41.53 -10.27 -14.56
C ASP A 43 41.87 -8.77 -14.59
N GLN A 44 43.16 -8.48 -14.45
CA GLN A 44 43.76 -7.14 -14.39
C GLN A 44 44.59 -6.84 -15.65
N SER A 45 44.46 -5.62 -16.20
CA SER A 45 45.58 -4.77 -16.68
C SER A 45 45.10 -3.44 -17.29
N GLY A 46 45.78 -2.32 -16.99
CA GLY A 46 45.39 -0.90 -17.29
C GLY A 46 45.78 -0.35 -18.68
N PRO A 47 46.03 0.98 -18.89
CA PRO A 47 46.01 2.12 -17.96
C PRO A 47 45.24 3.42 -18.41
N LEU A 48 44.81 4.18 -17.38
CA LEU A 48 44.73 5.66 -17.19
C LEU A 48 44.43 6.64 -18.34
N VAL A 49 43.24 7.30 -18.27
CA VAL A 49 43.09 8.76 -18.51
C VAL A 49 42.07 9.37 -17.52
N LYS A 50 42.46 10.49 -16.90
CA LYS A 50 41.74 11.25 -15.87
C LYS A 50 40.45 11.90 -16.40
N ARG A 51 39.34 11.79 -15.64
CA ARG A 51 38.42 12.92 -15.41
C ARG A 51 37.73 12.77 -14.05
N ARG A 52 37.87 13.81 -13.22
CA ARG A 52 37.24 13.96 -11.91
C ARG A 52 35.74 14.20 -12.08
N SER A 53 34.91 13.43 -11.38
CA SER A 53 33.70 13.92 -10.72
C SER A 53 33.47 13.05 -9.48
N SER A 54 33.45 13.70 -8.33
CA SER A 54 33.27 13.11 -7.01
C SER A 54 31.89 12.46 -6.92
N ARG A 55 31.85 11.12 -6.90
CA ARG A 55 30.65 10.36 -6.56
C ARG A 55 30.57 10.21 -5.05
N LEU A 56 29.46 10.72 -4.52
CA LEU A 56 28.96 10.55 -3.17
C LEU A 56 28.86 9.04 -2.88
N GLY A 57 29.63 8.57 -1.91
CA GLY A 57 29.56 7.18 -1.44
C GLY A 57 28.27 6.99 -0.65
N VAL A 58 27.40 6.10 -1.14
CA VAL A 58 26.29 5.56 -0.34
C VAL A 58 26.88 4.48 0.54
N LEU A 59 26.97 4.75 1.84
CA LEU A 59 27.35 3.78 2.86
C LEU A 59 26.18 2.82 3.07
N LEU A 60 26.29 1.62 2.50
CA LEU A 60 25.47 0.47 2.84
C LEU A 60 26.00 -0.10 4.17
N ALA A 61 25.28 0.12 5.27
CA ALA A 61 25.66 -0.48 6.56
C ALA A 61 25.28 -1.97 6.58
N LEU A 62 26.26 -2.84 6.29
CA LEU A 62 26.20 -4.28 6.53
C LEU A 62 26.68 -4.56 7.96
N PHE A 63 25.78 -5.00 8.84
CA PHE A 63 26.14 -5.52 10.17
C PHE A 63 26.39 -7.03 10.09
N VAL A 64 27.64 -7.44 10.34
CA VAL A 64 28.02 -8.83 10.59
C VAL A 64 28.04 -9.04 12.11
N VAL A 65 27.18 -9.92 12.62
CA VAL A 65 27.19 -10.33 14.03
C VAL A 65 28.13 -11.53 14.18
N LEU A 66 29.20 -11.36 14.97
CA LEU A 66 30.07 -12.44 15.41
C LEU A 66 29.36 -13.26 16.50
N ALA A 67 29.09 -14.53 16.20
CA ALA A 67 28.55 -15.48 17.17
C ALA A 67 29.64 -15.91 18.18
N GLY A 68 29.59 -15.35 19.40
CA GLY A 68 30.28 -15.91 20.56
C GLY A 68 29.53 -17.12 21.11
N ARG A 69 30.25 -18.20 21.44
CA ARG A 69 29.67 -19.38 22.10
C ARG A 69 29.23 -19.03 23.52
N VAL A 70 27.94 -19.21 23.81
CA VAL A 70 27.36 -19.12 25.16
C VAL A 70 27.42 -20.52 25.80
N PRO A 71 27.91 -20.69 27.04
CA PRO A 71 27.86 -21.97 27.75
C PRO A 71 26.41 -22.31 28.14
N PRO A 72 26.03 -23.60 28.22
CA PRO A 72 24.66 -23.99 28.54
C PRO A 72 24.30 -23.59 29.98
N PRO A 73 23.08 -23.12 30.25
CA PRO A 73 22.62 -22.85 31.62
C PRO A 73 22.36 -24.16 32.37
N ASP A 74 22.75 -24.17 33.65
CA ASP A 74 22.45 -25.24 34.60
C ASP A 74 20.93 -25.45 34.71
N ALA A 75 20.52 -26.72 34.68
CA ALA A 75 19.13 -27.15 34.81
C ALA A 75 18.62 -26.95 36.25
N GLY A 76 18.29 -25.70 36.59
CA GLY A 76 17.43 -25.37 37.72
C GLY A 76 15.96 -25.48 37.30
N ALA A 77 15.15 -26.15 38.14
CA ALA A 77 13.75 -26.44 37.90
C ALA A 77 12.94 -25.21 37.44
N ALA A 78 12.40 -25.26 36.22
CA ALA A 78 11.49 -24.25 35.69
C ALA A 78 10.14 -24.35 36.42
N GLN A 79 9.91 -23.42 37.34
CA GLN A 79 8.56 -23.06 37.77
C GLN A 79 7.85 -22.44 36.56
N GLY A 80 6.60 -22.83 36.33
CA GLY A 80 5.86 -22.59 35.08
C GLY A 80 5.98 -21.14 34.60
N ALA A 81 6.52 -20.96 33.39
CA ALA A 81 6.48 -19.66 32.73
C ALA A 81 5.01 -19.29 32.51
N GLU A 82 4.57 -18.19 33.11
CA GLU A 82 3.26 -17.62 32.82
C GLU A 82 3.24 -17.25 31.32
N GLU A 83 2.28 -17.80 30.59
CA GLU A 83 2.16 -17.54 29.14
C GLU A 83 1.73 -16.09 28.95
N LEU A 84 2.54 -15.30 28.23
CA LEU A 84 2.25 -13.89 27.99
C LEU A 84 0.95 -13.73 27.18
N PRO A 85 0.16 -12.67 27.44
CA PRO A 85 -1.07 -12.41 26.70
C PRO A 85 -0.83 -12.34 25.19
N LEU A 86 -1.77 -12.88 24.41
CA LEU A 86 -1.74 -12.81 22.94
C LEU A 86 -2.32 -11.48 22.46
N PRO A 87 -1.82 -10.92 21.33
CA PRO A 87 -2.37 -9.71 20.75
C PRO A 87 -3.84 -9.91 20.33
N PRO A 88 -4.63 -8.81 20.28
CA PRO A 88 -6.01 -8.87 19.80
C PRO A 88 -6.05 -9.49 18.41
N ARG A 89 -7.07 -10.30 18.11
CA ARG A 89 -7.29 -10.82 16.75
C ARG A 89 -8.00 -9.77 15.88
N GLN A 90 -7.95 -9.94 14.56
CA GLN A 90 -8.76 -9.15 13.63
C GLN A 90 -10.25 -9.27 14.00
N PRO A 91 -10.98 -8.16 14.12
CA PRO A 91 -12.42 -8.19 14.33
C PRO A 91 -13.14 -8.95 13.21
N PRO A 92 -14.26 -9.65 13.49
CA PRO A 92 -14.98 -10.38 12.45
C PRO A 92 -15.66 -9.44 11.44
N SER A 93 -16.01 -8.22 11.82
CA SER A 93 -16.72 -7.25 10.99
C SER A 93 -16.43 -5.81 11.41
N GLY A 94 -16.91 -4.84 10.62
CA GLY A 94 -16.66 -3.42 10.81
C GLY A 94 -15.33 -2.96 10.21
N PRO A 95 -14.97 -1.67 10.37
CA PRO A 95 -13.71 -1.12 9.88
C PRO A 95 -12.49 -1.90 10.40
N GLY A 96 -11.59 -2.29 9.50
CA GLY A 96 -10.44 -3.17 9.77
C GLY A 96 -10.80 -4.65 10.00
N GLY A 97 -12.08 -5.01 10.01
CA GLY A 97 -12.56 -6.37 10.23
C GLY A 97 -12.42 -7.29 9.02
N ALA A 98 -12.55 -8.60 9.26
CA ALA A 98 -12.30 -9.64 8.25
C ALA A 98 -13.44 -9.84 7.23
N ALA A 99 -14.67 -9.40 7.54
CA ALA A 99 -15.81 -9.55 6.64
C ALA A 99 -15.65 -8.68 5.39
N GLY A 100 -15.52 -9.32 4.23
CA GLY A 100 -15.53 -8.68 2.92
C GLY A 100 -16.92 -8.65 2.28
N ARG A 101 -17.11 -7.76 1.31
CA ARG A 101 -18.22 -7.78 0.33
C ARG A 101 -17.92 -8.71 -0.86
N PHE A 102 -16.65 -8.98 -1.10
CA PHE A 102 -16.17 -9.82 -2.19
C PHE A 102 -15.22 -10.90 -1.66
N GLU A 103 -15.27 -12.08 -2.28
CA GLU A 103 -14.43 -13.22 -1.90
C GLU A 103 -13.10 -13.26 -2.63
N GLU A 104 -13.02 -12.67 -3.83
CA GLU A 104 -11.89 -12.81 -4.73
C GLU A 104 -11.27 -11.47 -5.10
N VAL A 105 -9.97 -11.50 -5.38
CA VAL A 105 -9.17 -10.37 -5.88
C VAL A 105 -8.52 -10.79 -7.20
N VAL A 106 -8.94 -10.16 -8.30
CA VAL A 106 -8.35 -10.35 -9.62
C VAL A 106 -7.20 -9.38 -9.79
N VAL A 107 -6.02 -9.88 -10.15
CA VAL A 107 -4.80 -9.08 -10.27
C VAL A 107 -4.35 -9.03 -11.73
N THR A 108 -4.20 -7.81 -12.25
CA THR A 108 -3.71 -7.57 -13.62
C THR A 108 -2.48 -6.67 -13.59
N ARG A 109 -1.42 -7.05 -14.31
CA ARG A 109 -0.25 -6.19 -14.55
C ARG A 109 -0.36 -5.51 -15.91
N SER A 110 -0.11 -4.21 -15.99
CA SER A 110 -0.16 -3.46 -17.26
C SER A 110 0.96 -2.45 -17.40
N GLY A 111 1.54 -2.38 -18.60
CA GLY A 111 2.68 -1.50 -18.91
C GLY A 111 3.99 -1.93 -18.24
N SER A 112 4.97 -1.03 -18.22
CA SER A 112 6.30 -1.26 -17.63
C SER A 112 6.77 -0.06 -16.82
N ALA A 113 7.60 -0.32 -15.81
CA ALA A 113 8.14 0.73 -14.94
C ALA A 113 8.90 1.81 -15.75
N PRO A 114 8.78 3.09 -15.37
CA PRO A 114 8.13 3.60 -14.16
C PRO A 114 6.66 4.01 -14.35
N LEU A 115 6.06 3.74 -15.53
CA LEU A 115 4.71 4.18 -15.88
C LEU A 115 3.67 3.04 -15.90
N GLY A 116 4.09 1.83 -15.57
CA GLY A 116 3.23 0.70 -15.39
C GLY A 116 2.54 0.71 -14.03
N PHE A 117 1.59 -0.20 -13.88
CA PHE A 117 0.84 -0.38 -12.65
C PHE A 117 0.36 -1.83 -12.54
N TRP A 118 -0.01 -2.20 -11.32
CA TRP A 118 -0.88 -3.32 -11.02
C TRP A 118 -2.29 -2.82 -10.74
N LEU A 119 -3.27 -3.60 -11.15
CA LEU A 119 -4.68 -3.39 -10.89
C LEU A 119 -5.21 -4.55 -10.07
N PHE A 120 -5.93 -4.25 -8.99
CA PHE A 120 -6.59 -5.24 -8.15
C PHE A 120 -8.09 -4.93 -8.15
N GLU A 121 -8.87 -5.88 -8.63
CA GLU A 121 -10.31 -5.74 -8.84
C GLU A 121 -11.07 -6.77 -8.00
N PRO A 122 -12.17 -6.38 -7.36
CA PRO A 122 -12.98 -7.32 -6.60
C PRO A 122 -13.78 -8.23 -7.53
N ALA A 123 -13.89 -9.50 -7.15
CA ALA A 123 -14.73 -10.49 -7.83
C ALA A 123 -15.45 -11.39 -6.81
N GLY A 124 -16.50 -12.07 -7.26
CA GLY A 124 -17.30 -12.96 -6.41
C GLY A 124 -17.99 -12.22 -5.26
N PRO A 125 -19.02 -11.38 -5.53
CA PRO A 125 -19.75 -10.71 -4.46
C PRO A 125 -20.41 -11.74 -3.54
N VAL A 126 -20.27 -11.52 -2.23
CA VAL A 126 -20.78 -12.39 -1.16
C VAL A 126 -22.31 -12.41 -1.18
N ASP A 127 -22.93 -11.23 -1.35
CA ASP A 127 -24.37 -11.08 -1.51
C ASP A 127 -24.70 -10.62 -2.93
N GLN A 128 -25.18 -11.57 -3.74
CA GLN A 128 -25.58 -11.32 -5.13
C GLN A 128 -26.77 -10.33 -5.23
N ASN A 129 -27.53 -10.10 -4.16
CA ASN A 129 -28.69 -9.22 -4.16
C ASN A 129 -28.36 -7.78 -3.70
N ARG A 130 -27.15 -7.52 -3.21
CA ARG A 130 -26.72 -6.20 -2.74
C ARG A 130 -26.48 -5.20 -3.89
N GLY A 131 -26.41 -5.68 -5.13
CA GLY A 131 -26.10 -4.85 -6.31
C GLY A 131 -24.64 -4.40 -6.37
N ASP A 132 -23.74 -5.03 -5.60
CA ASP A 132 -22.30 -4.70 -5.60
C ASP A 132 -21.65 -4.86 -6.99
N ALA A 133 -22.19 -5.75 -7.83
CA ALA A 133 -21.75 -5.94 -9.22
C ALA A 133 -22.19 -4.81 -10.17
N ASP A 134 -23.23 -4.06 -9.80
CA ASP A 134 -23.88 -3.04 -10.64
C ASP A 134 -23.58 -1.60 -10.17
N ASN A 135 -23.03 -1.44 -8.97
CA ASN A 135 -22.70 -0.14 -8.37
C ASN A 135 -21.22 0.22 -8.59
N PRO A 136 -20.92 1.39 -9.20
CA PRO A 136 -19.55 1.84 -9.38
C PRO A 136 -18.79 1.85 -8.05
N LEU A 137 -17.60 1.27 -8.03
CA LEU A 137 -16.74 1.15 -6.85
C LEU A 137 -15.74 2.31 -6.78
N PRO A 138 -15.39 2.80 -5.58
CA PRO A 138 -14.34 3.80 -5.44
C PRO A 138 -12.99 3.26 -5.90
N LEU A 139 -12.12 4.19 -6.31
CA LEU A 139 -10.73 3.90 -6.66
C LEU A 139 -9.82 4.19 -5.47
N VAL A 140 -8.86 3.31 -5.20
CA VAL A 140 -7.79 3.53 -4.24
C VAL A 140 -6.45 3.49 -4.97
N LEU A 141 -5.69 4.58 -4.85
CA LEU A 141 -4.31 4.65 -5.29
C LEU A 141 -3.42 4.26 -4.12
N PHE A 142 -2.76 3.10 -4.21
CA PHE A 142 -1.85 2.61 -3.18
C PHE A 142 -0.41 2.88 -3.61
N LEU A 143 0.25 3.85 -2.96
CA LEU A 143 1.61 4.27 -3.28
C LEU A 143 2.60 3.60 -2.32
N HIS A 144 3.47 2.78 -2.89
CA HIS A 144 4.39 1.97 -2.12
C HIS A 144 5.56 2.76 -1.55
N GLY A 145 6.28 2.18 -0.58
CA GLY A 145 7.55 2.70 -0.10
C GLY A 145 8.69 2.53 -1.11
N PHE A 146 9.81 3.24 -0.91
CA PHE A 146 10.96 3.18 -1.82
C PHE A 146 11.42 1.72 -2.05
N THR A 147 11.59 1.34 -3.32
CA THR A 147 11.95 -0.02 -3.81
C THR A 147 10.90 -1.12 -3.64
N ALA A 148 9.78 -0.85 -2.98
CA ALA A 148 8.69 -1.81 -2.81
C ALA A 148 7.83 -1.93 -4.07
N VAL A 149 8.43 -2.05 -5.27
CA VAL A 149 7.68 -2.12 -6.55
C VAL A 149 6.87 -3.41 -6.73
N ASP A 150 7.17 -4.43 -5.93
CA ASP A 150 6.37 -5.66 -5.83
C ASP A 150 5.26 -5.46 -4.79
N PRO A 151 3.98 -5.53 -5.18
CA PRO A 151 2.85 -5.34 -4.28
C PRO A 151 2.72 -6.41 -3.19
N GLU A 152 3.45 -7.54 -3.29
CA GLU A 152 3.37 -8.60 -2.29
C GLU A 152 3.68 -8.12 -0.87
N ARG A 153 4.49 -7.06 -0.70
CA ARG A 153 4.76 -6.44 0.61
C ARG A 153 3.50 -5.89 1.29
N TYR A 154 2.53 -5.40 0.53
CA TYR A 154 1.29 -4.79 1.06
C TYR A 154 0.06 -5.65 0.76
N ARG A 155 0.25 -6.88 0.27
CA ARG A 155 -0.81 -7.68 -0.34
C ARG A 155 -2.03 -7.87 0.55
N LEU A 156 -1.86 -8.12 1.85
CA LEU A 156 -3.02 -8.38 2.71
C LEU A 156 -3.84 -7.11 2.98
N TRP A 157 -3.19 -5.94 3.00
CA TRP A 157 -3.90 -4.66 3.10
C TRP A 157 -4.62 -4.33 1.78
N ILE A 158 -3.97 -4.57 0.64
CA ILE A 158 -4.60 -4.41 -0.68
C ILE A 158 -5.81 -5.34 -0.80
N ASP A 159 -5.67 -6.61 -0.42
CA ASP A 159 -6.76 -7.58 -0.45
C ASP A 159 -7.90 -7.16 0.48
N HIS A 160 -7.61 -6.64 1.67
CA HIS A 160 -8.61 -6.06 2.58
C HIS A 160 -9.40 -4.94 1.90
N ILE A 161 -8.73 -3.96 1.33
CA ILE A 161 -9.35 -2.81 0.62
C ILE A 161 -10.24 -3.30 -0.52
N VAL A 162 -9.74 -4.23 -1.34
CA VAL A 162 -10.46 -4.75 -2.51
C VAL A 162 -11.68 -5.56 -2.08
N ARG A 163 -11.52 -6.47 -1.11
CA ARG A 163 -12.64 -7.28 -0.59
C ARG A 163 -13.70 -6.43 0.10
N ARG A 164 -13.34 -5.27 0.66
CA ARG A 164 -14.29 -4.28 1.15
C ARG A 164 -15.00 -3.50 0.04
N GLY A 165 -14.64 -3.72 -1.22
CA GLY A 165 -15.31 -3.23 -2.43
C GLY A 165 -14.76 -1.91 -2.95
N ALA A 166 -13.46 -1.89 -3.22
CA ALA A 166 -12.78 -0.84 -3.96
C ALA A 166 -11.89 -1.46 -5.04
N VAL A 167 -11.58 -0.71 -6.09
CA VAL A 167 -10.54 -1.07 -7.06
C VAL A 167 -9.23 -0.43 -6.62
N VAL A 168 -8.14 -1.19 -6.57
CA VAL A 168 -6.82 -0.65 -6.18
C VAL A 168 -5.91 -0.54 -7.40
N VAL A 169 -5.30 0.63 -7.58
CA VAL A 169 -4.19 0.87 -8.51
C VAL A 169 -2.91 0.98 -7.70
N TYR A 170 -1.91 0.18 -8.08
CA TYR A 170 -0.57 0.19 -7.49
C TYR A 170 0.45 0.59 -8.57
N PRO A 171 0.85 1.87 -8.64
CA PRO A 171 1.79 2.35 -9.64
C PRO A 171 3.21 1.87 -9.38
N ASP A 172 3.99 1.66 -10.44
CA ASP A 172 5.43 1.41 -10.26
C ASP A 172 6.17 2.67 -9.76
N TYR A 173 5.87 3.84 -10.37
CA TYR A 173 6.49 5.18 -10.26
C TYR A 173 8.04 5.28 -10.25
N GLN A 174 8.74 4.17 -10.06
CA GLN A 174 10.18 3.95 -10.03
C GLN A 174 10.49 2.55 -10.57
N ARG A 175 11.76 2.26 -10.82
CA ARG A 175 12.19 0.90 -11.20
C ARG A 175 12.56 0.07 -9.96
N ALA A 176 12.52 -1.26 -10.10
CA ALA A 176 12.95 -2.21 -9.06
C ALA A 176 14.41 -1.98 -8.62
N THR A 177 15.26 -1.63 -9.60
CA THR A 177 16.65 -1.26 -9.38
C THR A 177 16.80 0.24 -9.65
N PRO A 178 16.57 1.11 -8.65
CA PRO A 178 16.51 2.56 -8.84
C PRO A 178 17.91 3.20 -8.93
N LEU A 179 18.93 2.46 -9.39
CA LEU A 179 20.29 2.98 -9.52
C LEU A 179 20.30 4.10 -10.57
N GLY A 180 20.47 5.34 -10.09
CA GLY A 180 20.46 6.52 -10.94
C GLY A 180 19.07 7.07 -11.28
N ASP A 181 18.01 6.58 -10.63
CA ASP A 181 16.70 7.23 -10.73
C ASP A 181 16.78 8.64 -10.11
N ASP A 182 16.25 9.62 -10.84
CA ASP A 182 16.10 10.99 -10.35
C ASP A 182 14.82 11.08 -9.51
N TRP A 183 14.96 11.39 -8.24
CA TRP A 183 13.85 11.51 -7.29
C TRP A 183 12.84 12.59 -7.70
N SER A 184 13.25 13.57 -8.50
CA SER A 184 12.35 14.58 -9.08
C SER A 184 11.31 13.98 -10.02
N THR A 185 11.57 12.78 -10.55
CA THR A 185 10.69 12.10 -11.51
C THR A 185 9.61 11.25 -10.85
N PHE A 186 9.72 10.91 -9.56
CA PHE A 186 8.78 9.98 -8.92
C PHE A 186 7.35 10.49 -8.92
N LEU A 187 7.08 11.73 -8.51
CA LEU A 187 5.74 12.31 -8.56
C LEU A 187 5.21 12.44 -10.00
N PRO A 188 5.97 12.96 -10.98
CA PRO A 188 5.58 12.90 -12.40
C PRO A 188 5.27 11.49 -12.91
N ASN A 189 6.05 10.48 -12.52
CA ASN A 189 5.83 9.09 -12.89
C ASN A 189 4.57 8.54 -12.24
N THR A 190 4.28 8.86 -10.98
CA THR A 190 3.01 8.53 -10.31
C THR A 190 1.83 9.06 -11.12
N ILE A 191 1.86 10.35 -11.50
CA ILE A 191 0.80 10.96 -12.33
C ILE A 191 0.69 10.25 -13.70
N GLY A 192 1.83 9.91 -14.32
CA GLY A 192 1.86 9.18 -15.58
C GLY A 192 1.25 7.79 -15.49
N ALA A 193 1.62 7.01 -14.47
CA ALA A 193 1.10 5.68 -14.21
C ALA A 193 -0.40 5.70 -13.88
N VAL A 194 -0.86 6.69 -13.11
CA VAL A 194 -2.30 6.92 -12.86
C VAL A 194 -3.04 7.18 -14.17
N ARG A 195 -2.52 8.03 -15.07
CA ARG A 195 -3.13 8.24 -16.39
C ARG A 195 -3.21 6.94 -17.20
N SER A 196 -2.16 6.12 -17.17
CA SER A 196 -2.15 4.80 -17.82
C SER A 196 -3.23 3.87 -17.25
N ALA A 197 -3.36 3.82 -15.91
CA ALA A 197 -4.37 3.01 -15.23
C ALA A 197 -5.80 3.46 -15.57
N LEU A 198 -6.05 4.77 -15.54
CA LEU A 198 -7.35 5.34 -15.89
C LEU A 198 -7.69 5.12 -17.37
N ALA A 199 -6.70 5.10 -18.27
CA ALA A 199 -6.93 4.74 -19.67
C ALA A 199 -7.29 3.25 -19.81
N SER A 200 -6.58 2.37 -19.09
CA SER A 200 -6.85 0.93 -19.06
C SER A 200 -8.27 0.63 -18.56
N LEU A 201 -8.67 1.19 -17.41
CA LEU A 201 -10.00 1.02 -16.82
C LEU A 201 -11.12 1.47 -17.76
N ARG A 202 -10.94 2.57 -18.49
CA ARG A 202 -11.91 3.02 -19.50
C ARG A 202 -12.00 2.07 -20.70
N SER A 203 -10.89 1.44 -21.08
CA SER A 203 -10.83 0.56 -22.26
C SER A 203 -11.33 -0.86 -22.01
N SER A 204 -11.20 -1.38 -20.80
CA SER A 204 -11.64 -2.74 -20.43
C SER A 204 -13.15 -2.87 -20.24
N GLY A 205 -13.92 -1.83 -20.55
CA GLY A 205 -15.33 -1.76 -20.18
C GLY A 205 -15.53 -1.60 -18.67
N GLY A 206 -14.54 -1.02 -17.96
CA GLY A 206 -14.51 -0.79 -16.51
C GLY A 206 -15.53 0.23 -16.00
N GLY A 207 -16.78 0.12 -16.49
CA GLY A 207 -17.93 0.93 -16.12
C GLY A 207 -18.35 0.80 -14.66
N ASN A 208 -17.67 -0.03 -13.87
CA ASN A 208 -17.93 -0.19 -12.44
C ASN A 208 -16.88 0.49 -11.54
N VAL A 209 -16.14 1.48 -12.04
CA VAL A 209 -15.27 2.34 -11.19
C VAL A 209 -15.75 3.78 -11.21
N ASP A 210 -15.97 4.34 -10.02
CA ASP A 210 -16.31 5.74 -9.82
C ASP A 210 -15.05 6.59 -9.67
N LEU A 211 -14.67 7.26 -10.76
CA LEU A 211 -13.50 8.14 -10.77
C LEU A 211 -13.71 9.45 -10.02
N THR A 212 -14.91 9.70 -9.48
CA THR A 212 -15.19 10.85 -8.61
C THR A 212 -15.00 10.52 -7.13
N ARG A 213 -14.72 9.25 -6.79
CA ARG A 213 -14.38 8.79 -5.44
C ARG A 213 -12.99 8.17 -5.45
N LEU A 214 -11.98 9.00 -5.18
CA LEU A 214 -10.57 8.57 -5.16
C LEU A 214 -9.94 8.77 -3.78
N ALA A 215 -9.49 7.66 -3.20
CA ALA A 215 -8.62 7.65 -2.03
C ALA A 215 -7.17 7.42 -2.44
N VAL A 216 -6.24 8.09 -1.77
CA VAL A 216 -4.80 7.90 -1.99
C VAL A 216 -4.15 7.56 -0.66
N VAL A 217 -3.64 6.34 -0.55
CA VAL A 217 -2.88 5.89 0.61
C VAL A 217 -1.45 5.64 0.18
N GLY A 218 -0.50 5.98 1.05
CA GLY A 218 0.90 5.69 0.76
C GLY A 218 1.75 5.49 1.99
N HIS A 219 2.73 4.59 1.87
CA HIS A 219 3.67 4.26 2.92
C HIS A 219 5.07 4.81 2.60
N SER A 220 5.79 5.37 3.59
CA SER A 220 7.18 5.84 3.41
C SER A 220 7.27 6.91 2.31
N LEU A 221 8.11 6.72 1.30
CA LEU A 221 8.13 7.57 0.10
C LEU A 221 6.75 7.68 -0.56
N GLY A 222 5.97 6.61 -0.57
CA GLY A 222 4.60 6.61 -1.06
C GLY A 222 3.69 7.58 -0.31
N GLY A 223 3.89 7.77 1.00
CA GLY A 223 3.12 8.73 1.80
C GLY A 223 3.42 10.20 1.41
N VAL A 224 4.69 10.49 1.09
CA VAL A 224 5.10 11.77 0.50
C VAL A 224 4.48 11.97 -0.89
N LEU A 225 4.48 10.93 -1.72
CA LEU A 225 3.88 10.98 -3.05
C LEU A 225 2.35 11.08 -2.99
N ALA A 226 1.70 10.53 -1.95
CA ALA A 226 0.25 10.56 -1.77
C ALA A 226 -0.24 12.00 -1.55
N ILE A 227 0.38 12.72 -0.62
CA ILE A 227 0.03 14.12 -0.41
C ILE A 227 0.49 15.00 -1.57
N GLY A 228 1.62 14.66 -2.21
CA GLY A 228 2.08 15.32 -3.42
C GLY A 228 1.08 15.19 -4.57
N TYR A 229 0.51 13.99 -4.76
CA TYR A 229 -0.56 13.74 -5.75
C TYR A 229 -1.75 14.65 -5.49
N ALA A 230 -2.25 14.69 -4.25
CA ALA A 230 -3.41 15.51 -3.89
C ALA A 230 -3.20 17.00 -4.19
N ALA A 231 -2.00 17.53 -3.94
CA ALA A 231 -1.65 18.93 -4.21
C ALA A 231 -1.57 19.27 -5.71
N VAL A 232 -1.25 18.29 -6.59
CA VAL A 232 -1.04 18.53 -8.02
C VAL A 232 -2.15 17.99 -8.93
N ALA A 233 -3.07 17.17 -8.41
CA ALA A 233 -4.06 16.43 -9.20
C ALA A 233 -4.85 17.32 -10.18
N SER A 234 -5.37 18.46 -9.69
CA SER A 234 -6.13 19.41 -10.51
C SER A 234 -5.28 20.01 -11.64
N ALA A 235 -4.06 20.47 -11.34
CA ALA A 235 -3.14 21.00 -12.35
C ALA A 235 -2.71 19.92 -13.36
N ALA A 236 -2.58 18.68 -12.90
CA ALA A 236 -2.25 17.52 -13.71
C ALA A 236 -3.46 16.92 -14.46
N ARG A 237 -4.67 17.44 -14.27
CA ARG A 237 -5.92 16.93 -14.89
C ARG A 237 -6.12 15.43 -14.67
N VAL A 238 -5.79 14.96 -13.48
CA VAL A 238 -6.15 13.63 -12.96
C VAL A 238 -7.20 13.80 -11.86
N PRO A 239 -7.97 12.76 -11.50
CA PRO A 239 -9.00 12.88 -10.47
C PRO A 239 -8.44 13.43 -9.15
N PRO A 240 -9.12 14.39 -8.50
CA PRO A 240 -8.73 14.87 -7.18
C PRO A 240 -8.83 13.73 -6.15
N ALA A 241 -8.07 13.84 -5.05
CA ALA A 241 -8.16 12.90 -3.94
C ALA A 241 -9.10 13.44 -2.86
N ASP A 242 -10.19 12.72 -2.60
CA ASP A 242 -11.13 13.04 -1.51
C ASP A 242 -10.58 12.57 -0.16
N VAL A 243 -9.77 11.50 -0.20
CA VAL A 243 -9.14 10.88 0.96
C VAL A 243 -7.63 10.77 0.74
N VAL A 244 -6.84 11.19 1.73
CA VAL A 244 -5.39 10.98 1.74
C VAL A 244 -4.95 10.39 3.08
N MET A 245 -4.24 9.27 3.05
CA MET A 245 -3.60 8.70 4.24
C MET A 245 -2.11 8.52 3.98
N ALA A 246 -1.30 9.34 4.64
CA ALA A 246 0.16 9.27 4.58
C ALA A 246 0.68 8.51 5.80
N VAL A 247 1.19 7.30 5.57
CA VAL A 247 1.67 6.39 6.63
C VAL A 247 3.19 6.36 6.65
N GLU A 248 3.77 6.64 7.81
CA GLU A 248 5.22 6.76 8.02
C GLU A 248 5.90 7.56 6.90
N PRO A 249 5.39 8.75 6.50
CA PRO A 249 5.88 9.42 5.31
C PRO A 249 7.36 9.78 5.46
N GLY A 250 8.14 9.63 4.38
CA GLY A 250 9.56 9.95 4.38
C GLY A 250 10.16 10.07 2.99
N GLY A 251 11.42 10.50 2.89
CA GLY A 251 12.13 10.56 1.60
C GLY A 251 11.89 11.83 0.76
N CYS A 252 11.30 12.89 1.33
CA CYS A 252 11.21 14.20 0.66
C CYS A 252 12.45 15.08 0.81
N GLY A 253 12.69 15.92 -0.20
CA GLY A 253 13.62 17.04 -0.19
C GLY A 253 13.39 17.96 1.00
N GLY A 254 14.39 18.09 1.86
CA GLY A 254 14.33 18.95 3.05
C GLY A 254 13.48 18.39 4.20
N CYS A 255 13.11 17.12 4.15
CA CYS A 255 12.50 16.41 5.27
C CYS A 255 13.55 15.56 5.97
N PRO A 256 13.79 15.74 7.28
CA PRO A 256 14.71 14.87 8.02
C PRO A 256 14.39 13.38 7.77
N PRO A 257 15.41 12.52 7.59
CA PRO A 257 16.85 12.81 7.70
C PRO A 257 17.50 13.45 6.44
N LEU A 258 16.73 13.72 5.37
CA LEU A 258 17.25 14.29 4.13
C LEU A 258 17.32 15.82 4.16
N SER A 259 18.37 16.38 3.57
CA SER A 259 18.54 17.83 3.42
C SER A 259 17.77 18.38 2.21
N GLU A 260 17.65 19.70 2.12
CA GLU A 260 17.10 20.36 0.93
C GLU A 260 17.90 19.92 -0.32
N GLY A 261 17.18 19.63 -1.42
CA GLY A 261 17.76 19.08 -2.65
C GLY A 261 18.11 17.58 -2.62
N GLN A 262 17.83 16.86 -1.53
CA GLN A 262 17.99 15.40 -1.43
C GLN A 262 16.63 14.72 -1.29
N GLY A 263 16.26 13.85 -2.21
CA GLY A 263 14.98 13.12 -2.17
C GLY A 263 13.92 13.72 -3.08
N ALA A 264 12.68 13.25 -2.92
CA ALA A 264 11.57 13.65 -3.78
C ALA A 264 11.11 15.08 -3.46
N PRO A 265 10.97 15.97 -4.46
CA PRO A 265 10.43 17.31 -4.22
C PRO A 265 9.00 17.24 -3.66
N LEU A 266 8.75 17.96 -2.57
CA LEU A 266 7.40 18.14 -2.04
C LEU A 266 6.78 19.38 -2.70
N PRO A 267 5.63 19.27 -3.38
CA PRO A 267 4.97 20.43 -3.98
C PRO A 267 4.40 21.36 -2.89
N ASP A 268 3.86 22.50 -3.33
CA ASP A 268 3.12 23.42 -2.46
C ASP A 268 1.85 22.75 -1.91
N LEU A 269 1.92 22.29 -0.66
CA LEU A 269 0.86 21.54 0.00
C LEU A 269 -0.35 22.40 0.40
N ALA A 270 -0.25 23.73 0.34
CA ALA A 270 -1.41 24.62 0.51
C ALA A 270 -2.42 24.48 -0.65
N ARG A 271 -2.05 23.75 -1.71
CA ARG A 271 -2.91 23.42 -2.86
C ARG A 271 -3.72 22.14 -2.68
N VAL A 272 -3.51 21.38 -1.60
CA VAL A 272 -4.39 20.25 -1.28
C VAL A 272 -5.81 20.79 -1.10
N PRO A 273 -6.83 20.21 -1.75
CA PRO A 273 -8.20 20.71 -1.64
C PRO A 273 -8.68 20.76 -0.19
N ALA A 274 -9.41 21.82 0.17
CA ALA A 274 -9.98 21.97 1.52
C ALA A 274 -11.04 20.91 1.86
N THR A 275 -11.54 20.18 0.86
CA THR A 275 -12.49 19.08 1.02
C THR A 275 -11.84 17.73 1.29
N THR A 276 -10.51 17.63 1.20
CA THR A 276 -9.78 16.37 1.40
C THR A 276 -9.83 15.96 2.88
N LYS A 277 -10.21 14.72 3.15
CA LYS A 277 -10.04 14.08 4.46
C LYS A 277 -8.61 13.53 4.57
N LEU A 278 -7.86 13.95 5.59
CA LEU A 278 -6.41 13.68 5.68
C LEU A 278 -6.02 13.00 7.00
N LEU A 279 -5.37 11.85 6.91
CA LEU A 279 -4.63 11.26 8.03
C LEU A 279 -3.12 11.30 7.78
N VAL A 280 -2.38 11.80 8.76
CA VAL A 280 -0.92 11.68 8.84
C VAL A 280 -0.59 10.73 9.99
N LEU A 281 -0.14 9.51 9.65
CA LEU A 281 0.08 8.43 10.59
C LEU A 281 1.58 8.18 10.78
N VAL A 282 2.03 8.14 12.04
CA VAL A 282 3.42 7.80 12.41
C VAL A 282 3.46 6.75 13.52
N GLY A 283 4.49 5.93 13.54
CA GLY A 283 4.78 4.97 14.60
C GLY A 283 5.78 5.53 15.59
N ASP A 284 5.59 5.25 16.88
CA ASP A 284 6.50 5.71 17.93
C ASP A 284 7.87 5.02 17.93
N ALA A 285 8.02 3.94 17.15
CA ALA A 285 9.24 3.17 17.01
C ALA A 285 9.84 3.25 15.58
N ASP A 286 9.34 4.16 14.73
CA ASP A 286 9.97 4.47 13.44
C ASP A 286 11.28 5.24 13.64
N ASN A 287 12.37 4.53 13.39
CA ASN A 287 13.73 5.07 13.41
C ASN A 287 14.38 5.10 12.01
N VAL A 288 13.61 4.85 10.95
CA VAL A 288 14.09 4.87 9.56
C VAL A 288 13.90 6.27 8.98
N VAL A 289 12.68 6.79 9.08
CA VAL A 289 12.33 8.14 8.61
C VAL A 289 11.88 9.05 9.75
N GLY A 290 11.41 8.46 10.86
CA GLY A 290 10.83 9.21 11.98
C GLY A 290 9.65 10.09 11.55
N ASP A 291 9.41 11.18 12.26
CA ASP A 291 8.24 12.03 12.04
C ASP A 291 8.52 13.34 11.27
N GLY A 292 9.72 13.49 10.72
CA GLY A 292 10.17 14.74 10.11
C GLY A 292 9.34 15.16 8.89
N ALA A 293 9.08 14.23 7.98
CA ALA A 293 8.21 14.49 6.83
C ALA A 293 6.74 14.63 7.25
N ALA A 294 6.27 13.82 8.22
CA ALA A 294 4.92 13.91 8.76
C ALA A 294 4.62 15.33 9.32
N LYS A 295 5.54 15.89 10.10
CA LYS A 295 5.47 17.27 10.60
C LYS A 295 5.44 18.31 9.47
N ARG A 296 6.25 18.13 8.43
CA ARG A 296 6.28 19.04 7.27
C ARG A 296 4.99 18.95 6.45
N ILE A 297 4.43 17.76 6.29
CA ILE A 297 3.12 17.54 5.67
C ILE A 297 2.04 18.27 6.48
N TRP A 298 1.99 18.06 7.79
CA TRP A 298 1.02 18.70 8.67
C TRP A 298 1.06 20.23 8.61
N ALA A 299 2.27 20.80 8.65
CA ALA A 299 2.49 22.24 8.57
C ALA A 299 2.15 22.81 7.18
N GLY A 300 2.31 22.01 6.11
CA GLY A 300 2.10 22.44 4.73
C GLY A 300 0.64 22.37 4.27
N THR A 301 -0.19 21.49 4.83
CA THR A 301 -1.59 21.29 4.41
C THR A 301 -2.56 22.29 5.04
N THR A 302 -2.19 23.58 5.04
CA THR A 302 -2.93 24.66 5.72
C THR A 302 -4.34 24.92 5.17
N SER A 303 -4.63 24.44 3.97
CA SER A 303 -5.93 24.54 3.32
C SER A 303 -6.95 23.51 3.84
N VAL A 304 -6.49 22.40 4.42
CA VAL A 304 -7.36 21.35 4.96
C VAL A 304 -7.81 21.75 6.37
N PRO A 305 -9.12 21.90 6.64
CA PRO A 305 -9.64 22.26 7.96
C PRO A 305 -9.21 21.28 9.04
N ALA A 306 -9.06 21.74 10.29
CA ALA A 306 -8.72 20.87 11.42
C ALA A 306 -9.71 19.71 11.59
N ALA A 307 -11.02 19.96 11.42
CA ALA A 307 -12.04 18.90 11.49
C ALA A 307 -11.93 17.83 10.38
N ASP A 308 -11.13 18.10 9.34
CA ASP A 308 -10.94 17.25 8.17
C ASP A 308 -9.55 16.60 8.14
N ARG A 309 -8.74 16.78 9.19
CA ARG A 309 -7.42 16.16 9.27
C ARG A 309 -7.01 15.80 10.69
N ASP A 310 -6.33 14.66 10.82
CA ASP A 310 -5.77 14.21 12.10
C ASP A 310 -4.30 13.80 11.96
N TYR A 311 -3.53 14.13 13.00
CA TYR A 311 -2.18 13.61 13.20
C TYR A 311 -2.24 12.48 14.22
N VAL A 312 -1.89 11.28 13.78
CA VAL A 312 -2.07 10.05 14.56
C VAL A 312 -0.72 9.39 14.83
N THR A 313 -0.44 9.12 16.10
CA THR A 313 0.70 8.28 16.51
C THR A 313 0.21 6.90 16.92
N VAL A 314 0.69 5.87 16.22
CA VAL A 314 0.56 4.47 16.61
C VAL A 314 1.59 4.17 17.69
N VAL A 315 1.12 3.69 18.83
CA VAL A 315 1.95 3.49 20.03
C VAL A 315 2.31 2.01 20.14
N SER A 316 3.60 1.72 20.31
CA SER A 316 4.07 0.35 20.54
C SER A 316 3.60 -0.15 21.90
N ASP A 317 3.29 -1.45 21.99
CA ASP A 317 2.82 -2.11 23.20
C ASP A 317 3.56 -3.44 23.41
N HIS A 318 4.21 -3.56 24.56
CA HIS A 318 5.05 -4.69 24.95
C HIS A 318 4.40 -5.56 26.05
N HIS A 319 3.10 -5.38 26.33
CA HIS A 319 2.38 -6.12 27.37
C HIS A 319 2.34 -7.63 27.10
N GLY A 320 2.12 -8.03 25.85
CA GLY A 320 2.00 -9.43 25.45
C GLY A 320 3.06 -9.92 24.46
N SER A 321 2.84 -11.13 23.93
CA SER A 321 3.74 -11.80 22.99
C SER A 321 2.99 -12.35 21.75
N PRO A 322 3.47 -12.07 20.52
CA PRO A 322 4.53 -11.11 20.21
C PRO A 322 4.16 -9.67 20.60
N PRO A 323 5.15 -8.79 20.88
CA PRO A 323 4.87 -7.38 21.14
C PRO A 323 4.38 -6.69 19.86
N LEU A 324 3.54 -5.67 20.02
CA LEU A 324 3.08 -4.81 18.93
C LEU A 324 4.06 -3.66 18.79
N ARG A 325 4.91 -3.69 17.75
CA ARG A 325 5.92 -2.65 17.53
C ARG A 325 5.54 -1.77 16.33
N ALA A 326 5.19 -0.52 16.59
CA ALA A 326 4.86 0.48 15.59
C ALA A 326 6.12 1.07 14.95
N ASP A 327 6.83 0.25 14.18
CA ASP A 327 8.05 0.64 13.45
C ASP A 327 7.80 0.94 11.97
N HIS A 328 8.83 1.41 11.26
CA HIS A 328 8.71 1.77 9.85
C HIS A 328 8.16 0.66 8.93
N LEU A 329 8.18 -0.60 9.34
CA LEU A 329 7.71 -1.72 8.55
C LEU A 329 6.32 -2.21 8.99
N PHE A 330 5.71 -1.65 10.04
CA PHE A 330 4.40 -2.08 10.54
C PHE A 330 3.30 -2.10 9.46
N PRO A 331 3.27 -1.21 8.44
CA PRO A 331 2.25 -1.27 7.39
C PRO A 331 2.52 -2.35 6.31
N GLN A 332 3.67 -3.05 6.37
CA GLN A 332 3.99 -4.15 5.46
C GLN A 332 3.45 -5.46 6.01
N THR A 333 2.66 -6.14 5.19
CA THR A 333 1.93 -7.36 5.54
C THR A 333 2.72 -8.65 5.27
N LYS A 334 3.77 -8.57 4.44
CA LYS A 334 4.66 -9.70 4.11
C LYS A 334 6.11 -9.21 3.99
N GLY A 335 7.06 -10.04 4.40
CA GLY A 335 8.50 -9.75 4.30
C GLY A 335 9.27 -10.10 5.56
N ARG A 336 10.52 -9.65 5.65
CA ARG A 336 11.36 -9.89 6.84
C ARG A 336 10.75 -9.19 8.05
N GLY A 337 10.29 -9.96 9.03
CA GLY A 337 9.72 -9.45 10.27
C GLY A 337 8.25 -9.01 10.17
N SER A 338 7.61 -9.19 9.01
CA SER A 338 6.22 -8.78 8.77
C SER A 338 5.29 -9.98 8.78
N THR A 339 4.40 -10.02 9.76
CA THR A 339 3.21 -10.87 9.84
C THR A 339 2.06 -9.98 10.27
N THR A 340 0.86 -10.18 9.72
CA THR A 340 -0.25 -9.31 10.11
C THR A 340 -0.59 -9.44 11.59
N ASP A 341 -0.76 -8.31 12.26
CA ASP A 341 -1.07 -8.21 13.68
C ASP A 341 -2.06 -7.06 13.99
N ALA A 342 -2.23 -6.73 15.26
CA ALA A 342 -3.17 -5.70 15.69
C ALA A 342 -2.89 -4.30 15.14
N LEU A 343 -1.64 -4.01 14.75
CA LEU A 343 -1.27 -2.76 14.11
C LEU A 343 -1.84 -2.66 12.69
N ASP A 344 -1.97 -3.77 11.97
CA ASP A 344 -2.60 -3.78 10.64
C ASP A 344 -4.07 -3.41 10.73
N TRP A 345 -4.87 -4.24 11.41
CA TRP A 345 -6.33 -4.06 11.38
C TRP A 345 -6.79 -2.87 12.20
N PHE A 346 -6.20 -2.56 13.36
CA PHE A 346 -6.61 -1.39 14.14
C PHE A 346 -5.82 -0.12 13.83
N GLY A 347 -4.55 -0.22 13.41
CA GLY A 347 -3.68 0.94 13.21
C GLY A 347 -3.71 1.51 11.79
N ALA A 348 -3.79 0.66 10.76
CA ALA A 348 -3.80 1.10 9.36
C ALA A 348 -5.17 0.90 8.68
N TRP A 349 -5.72 -0.32 8.72
CA TRP A 349 -6.87 -0.70 7.90
C TRP A 349 -8.15 -0.05 8.41
N LYS A 350 -8.42 -0.13 9.72
CA LYS A 350 -9.54 0.56 10.37
C LYS A 350 -9.55 2.06 10.06
N LEU A 351 -8.40 2.72 10.15
CA LEU A 351 -8.31 4.15 9.92
C LEU A 351 -8.60 4.52 8.47
N LEU A 352 -8.06 3.77 7.51
CA LEU A 352 -8.37 4.00 6.09
C LEU A 352 -9.84 3.73 5.77
N ASP A 353 -10.40 2.65 6.31
CA ASP A 353 -11.80 2.28 6.13
C ASP A 353 -12.74 3.39 6.63
N LEU A 354 -12.52 3.87 7.85
CA LEU A 354 -13.28 4.96 8.46
C LEU A 354 -13.17 6.26 7.64
N LEU A 355 -11.97 6.57 7.15
CA LEU A 355 -11.73 7.78 6.36
C LEU A 355 -12.46 7.74 5.00
N ILE A 356 -12.50 6.56 4.38
CA ILE A 356 -13.25 6.29 3.15
C ILE A 356 -14.77 6.37 3.39
N ASP A 357 -15.27 5.74 4.46
CA ASP A 357 -16.69 5.76 4.83
C ASP A 357 -17.18 7.19 5.12
N CYS A 358 -16.37 7.97 5.85
CA CYS A 358 -16.69 9.37 6.12
C CYS A 358 -16.73 10.21 4.84
N ALA A 359 -15.76 10.04 3.94
CA ALA A 359 -15.66 10.86 2.74
C ALA A 359 -16.78 10.57 1.72
N TYR A 360 -17.19 9.31 1.57
CA TYR A 360 -18.12 8.92 0.51
C TYR A 360 -19.55 8.71 0.98
N ASP A 361 -19.74 8.24 2.20
CA ASP A 361 -21.06 7.88 2.72
C ASP A 361 -21.48 8.80 3.89
N GLY A 362 -20.59 9.68 4.37
CA GLY A 362 -20.84 10.54 5.53
C GLY A 362 -20.98 9.76 6.83
N LEU A 363 -20.50 8.51 6.86
CA LEU A 363 -20.62 7.60 7.99
C LEU A 363 -19.38 7.69 8.89
N ASP A 364 -19.59 7.55 10.19
CA ASP A 364 -18.52 7.39 11.18
C ASP A 364 -17.43 8.49 11.15
N CYS A 365 -17.76 9.71 10.71
CA CYS A 365 -16.78 10.81 10.60
C CYS A 365 -16.13 11.18 11.94
N ASP A 366 -16.87 11.10 13.05
CA ASP A 366 -16.31 11.30 14.39
C ASP A 366 -15.30 10.19 14.75
N ASP A 367 -15.52 8.97 14.26
CA ASP A 367 -14.60 7.85 14.43
C ASP A 367 -13.43 7.91 13.44
N ALA A 368 -13.56 8.63 12.32
CA ALA A 368 -12.50 8.83 11.33
C ALA A 368 -11.53 9.96 11.70
N LEU A 369 -12.05 11.07 12.25
CA LEU A 369 -11.34 12.35 12.40
C LEU A 369 -11.69 13.13 13.70
N GLY A 370 -12.46 12.54 14.60
CA GLY A 370 -13.00 13.23 15.78
C GLY A 370 -12.28 12.94 17.11
N GLY A 371 -11.20 12.16 17.11
CA GLY A 371 -10.52 11.72 18.33
C GLY A 371 -11.31 10.69 19.17
N SER A 372 -12.33 10.04 18.60
CA SER A 372 -13.26 9.20 19.35
C SER A 372 -12.57 7.97 19.98
N ILE A 373 -13.24 7.32 20.94
CA ILE A 373 -12.75 6.04 21.51
C ILE A 373 -12.61 4.97 20.41
N ARG A 374 -13.52 4.94 19.43
CA ARG A 374 -13.46 3.96 18.34
C ARG A 374 -12.32 4.26 17.36
N GLN A 375 -12.00 5.53 17.14
CA GLN A 375 -10.78 5.91 16.42
C GLN A 375 -9.53 5.42 17.17
N ARG A 376 -9.46 5.67 18.49
CA ARG A 376 -8.24 5.47 19.29
C ARG A 376 -7.98 4.02 19.72
N THR A 377 -9.03 3.20 19.88
CA THR A 377 -8.88 1.83 20.41
C THR A 377 -8.11 0.90 19.47
N MET A 378 -7.20 0.11 20.05
CA MET A 378 -6.39 -0.90 19.37
C MET A 378 -6.79 -2.34 19.74
N GLY A 379 -7.98 -2.50 20.35
CA GLY A 379 -8.45 -3.78 20.88
C GLY A 379 -7.93 -4.09 22.29
N THR A 380 -8.04 -5.35 22.68
CA THR A 380 -7.61 -5.85 24.00
C THR A 380 -6.72 -7.08 23.82
N TRP A 381 -5.64 -7.14 24.60
CA TRP A 381 -4.85 -8.35 24.81
C TRP A 381 -5.74 -9.49 25.34
N SER A 382 -5.29 -10.74 25.21
CA SER A 382 -6.09 -11.92 25.57
C SER A 382 -6.46 -12.03 27.05
N ASP A 383 -5.79 -11.27 27.93
CA ASP A 383 -6.08 -11.16 29.36
C ASP A 383 -7.09 -10.03 29.69
N GLY A 384 -7.59 -9.33 28.67
CA GLY A 384 -8.52 -8.21 28.80
C GLY A 384 -7.86 -6.85 28.98
N THR A 385 -6.53 -6.77 29.06
CA THR A 385 -5.80 -5.49 29.13
C THR A 385 -5.97 -4.74 27.80
N PRO A 386 -6.41 -3.47 27.79
CA PRO A 386 -6.45 -2.68 26.57
C PRO A 386 -5.06 -2.54 25.96
N VAL A 387 -4.96 -2.67 24.64
CA VAL A 387 -3.73 -2.30 23.91
C VAL A 387 -3.54 -0.78 24.02
N ALA A 388 -2.29 -0.32 24.06
CA ALA A 388 -1.96 1.09 23.99
C ALA A 388 -2.74 1.80 22.87
N GLU A 389 -3.56 2.79 23.24
CA GLU A 389 -4.41 3.52 22.30
C GLU A 389 -3.57 4.37 21.34
N LEU A 390 -4.11 4.58 20.13
CA LEU A 390 -3.60 5.60 19.22
C LEU A 390 -3.67 6.98 19.90
N ARG A 391 -2.62 7.77 19.71
CA ARG A 391 -2.63 9.19 20.11
C ARG A 391 -3.07 10.01 18.91
N VAL A 392 -4.29 10.53 18.96
CA VAL A 392 -4.89 11.39 17.93
C VAL A 392 -4.79 12.85 18.38
N SER A 393 -4.47 13.73 17.45
CA SER A 393 -4.24 15.14 17.74
C SER A 393 -4.42 16.03 16.51
N ASP A 394 -4.84 17.28 16.74
CA ASP A 394 -4.85 18.37 15.74
C ASP A 394 -3.44 18.94 15.47
N GLY A 395 -2.40 18.15 15.72
CA GLY A 395 -1.04 18.49 15.37
C GLY A 395 0.02 17.67 16.10
N PRO A 396 1.25 17.62 15.56
CA PRO A 396 2.32 16.80 16.11
C PRO A 396 2.60 17.22 17.56
N ALA A 397 2.78 16.25 18.44
CA ALA A 397 3.25 16.51 19.79
C ALA A 397 4.59 17.27 19.75
N ALA A 398 4.79 18.20 20.69
CA ALA A 398 6.07 18.87 20.84
C ALA A 398 7.18 17.82 21.03
N SER A 399 8.23 17.87 20.21
CA SER A 399 9.35 16.94 20.35
C SER A 399 9.97 17.11 21.75
N ASN A 400 9.99 16.04 22.54
CA ASN A 400 10.90 15.95 23.68
C ASN A 400 12.31 15.88 23.09
N ARG A 401 12.99 17.04 23.09
CA ARG A 401 14.35 17.21 22.57
C ARG A 401 15.37 16.36 23.31
#